data_AF-A0A382WPK9-F1
#
_entry.id   AF-A0A382WPK9-F1
#
_cell.length_a   1.000
_cell.length_b   1.000
_cell.length_c   1.000
_cell.angle_alpha   90.00
_cell.angle_beta   90.00
_cell.angle_gamma   90.00
#
_symmetry.space_group_name_H-M   'P 1'
#
loop_
_entity.id
_entity.type
_entity.pdbx_description
1 polymer ?
#
loop_
_entity_poly.entity_id
_entity_poly.type
_entity_poly.pdbx_seq_one_letter_code
_entity_poly.pdbx_strand_id
1 'polypeptide(L)'
;YWLRFNEAGSTTISGTPINELTISLNEGWNLVSGLSEDISIYSVSDPDSIIIPGTLYGFNEGYLETDLFVPGKGYWLRANNSGNIILTSE
;
A
#
# COMPACT_ATOMS: atom_id res chain seq x y z
N TYR A 1 -15.08 8.69 1.84
CA TYR A 1 -15.68 10.02 1.98
C TYR A 1 -16.99 10.07 1.22
N TRP A 2 -17.99 10.80 1.72
CA TRP A 2 -19.25 11.01 1.01
C TRP A 2 -19.26 12.45 0.49
N LEU A 3 -19.45 12.61 -0.82
CA LEU A 3 -19.63 13.91 -1.44
C LEU A 3 -21.09 14.01 -1.88
N ARG A 4 -21.82 14.99 -1.34
CA ARG A 4 -23.20 15.29 -1.71
C ARG A 4 -23.21 16.54 -2.58
N PHE A 5 -23.74 16.40 -3.79
CA PHE A 5 -23.96 17.52 -4.70
C PHE A 5 -25.46 17.76 -4.86
N ASN A 6 -25.86 19.03 -4.93
CA ASN A 6 -27.27 19.42 -5.06
C ASN A 6 -27.77 19.41 -6.51
N GLU A 7 -26.86 19.36 -7.48
CA GLU A 7 -27.11 19.44 -8.92
C GLU A 7 -26.24 18.42 -9.65
N ALA A 8 -26.63 18.00 -10.86
CA ALA A 8 -25.80 17.15 -11.72
C ALA A 8 -24.61 17.95 -12.25
N GLY A 9 -23.39 17.43 -12.09
CA GLY A 9 -22.18 18.07 -12.59
C GLY A 9 -20.92 17.22 -12.38
N SER A 10 -19.81 17.63 -13.00
CA SER A 10 -18.48 17.07 -12.76
C SER A 10 -17.67 18.02 -11.89
N THR A 11 -16.98 17.49 -10.88
CA THR A 11 -15.97 18.23 -10.13
C THR A 11 -14.61 17.63 -10.41
N THR A 12 -13.61 18.46 -10.72
CA THR A 12 -12.21 18.02 -10.79
C THR A 12 -11.63 18.10 -9.39
N ILE A 13 -11.16 16.98 -8.86
CA ILE A 13 -10.36 16.96 -7.64
C ILE A 13 -8.90 17.03 -8.08
N SER A 14 -8.27 18.19 -7.85
CA SER A 14 -6.84 18.38 -8.08
C SER A 14 -6.11 18.27 -6.75
N GLY A 15 -5.03 17.49 -6.72
CA GLY A 15 -4.14 17.36 -5.58
C GLY A 15 -2.72 17.06 -6.04
N THR A 16 -1.75 17.24 -5.16
CA THR A 16 -0.39 16.76 -5.40
C THR A 16 -0.36 15.24 -5.21
N PRO A 17 0.25 14.48 -6.14
CA PRO A 17 0.44 13.05 -5.91
C PRO A 17 1.28 12.84 -4.65
N ILE A 18 0.96 11.77 -3.91
CA ILE A 18 1.78 11.31 -2.78
C ILE A 18 2.80 10.37 -3.38
N ASN A 19 4.02 10.87 -3.56
CA ASN A 19 5.11 10.10 -4.17
C ASN A 19 5.86 9.24 -3.15
N GLU A 20 5.66 9.49 -1.86
CA GLU A 20 6.33 8.77 -0.79
C GLU A 20 5.36 8.51 0.38
N LEU A 21 5.37 7.29 0.89
CA LEU A 21 4.59 6.90 2.07
C LEU A 21 5.43 6.05 3.01
N THR A 22 5.60 6.53 4.24
CA THR A 22 6.19 5.77 5.34
C THR A 22 5.10 4.97 6.05
N ILE A 23 5.27 3.66 6.13
CA ILE A 23 4.36 2.74 6.81
C ILE A 23 5.08 2.11 8.01
N SER A 24 4.47 2.21 9.18
CA SER A 24 4.93 1.50 10.38
C SER A 24 4.35 0.09 10.43
N LEU A 25 5.23 -0.91 10.49
CA LEU A 25 4.91 -2.31 10.67
C LEU A 25 5.13 -2.72 12.12
N ASN A 26 4.30 -3.64 12.61
CA ASN A 26 4.53 -4.38 13.85
C ASN A 26 5.10 -5.76 13.54
N GLU A 27 5.79 -6.38 14.50
CA GLU A 27 6.13 -7.81 14.39
C GLU A 27 4.87 -8.65 14.10
N GLY A 28 4.96 -9.54 13.12
CA GLY A 28 3.84 -10.38 12.67
C GLY A 28 3.13 -9.81 11.44
N TRP A 29 1.81 -10.02 11.37
CA TRP A 29 1.01 -9.68 10.19
C TRP A 29 0.47 -8.24 10.26
N ASN A 30 0.70 -7.49 9.19
CA ASN A 30 0.22 -6.10 9.03
C ASN A 30 -0.64 -5.98 7.79
N LEU A 31 -1.74 -5.24 7.90
CA LEU A 31 -2.56 -4.89 6.75
C LEU A 31 -2.12 -3.51 6.23
N VAL A 32 -1.60 -3.49 5.01
CA VAL A 32 -1.00 -2.31 4.37
C VAL A 32 -1.64 -2.05 3.01
N SER A 33 -1.44 -0.86 2.45
CA SER A 33 -1.90 -0.51 1.10
C SER A 33 -0.79 0.16 0.31
N GLY A 34 -0.88 0.08 -1.01
CA GLY A 34 0.01 0.78 -1.93
C GLY A 34 -0.25 2.28 -2.05
N LEU A 35 0.53 2.94 -2.89
CA LEU A 35 0.31 4.32 -3.36
C LEU A 35 -0.71 4.35 -4.51
N SER A 36 -0.77 5.47 -5.22
CA SER A 36 -1.64 5.71 -6.37
C SER A 36 -1.19 5.02 -7.66
N GLU A 37 -0.06 4.29 -7.64
CA GLU A 37 0.48 3.53 -8.76
C GLU A 37 0.85 2.10 -8.37
N ASP A 38 1.07 1.24 -9.38
CA ASP A 38 1.50 -0.13 -9.17
C ASP A 38 2.96 -0.14 -8.67
N ILE A 39 3.17 -0.60 -7.44
CA ILE A 39 4.50 -0.64 -6.80
C ILE A 39 4.91 -2.07 -6.54
N SER A 40 6.14 -2.41 -6.90
CA SER A 40 6.73 -3.70 -6.59
C SER A 40 7.19 -3.75 -5.13
N ILE A 41 6.96 -4.87 -4.43
CA ILE A 41 7.53 -5.09 -3.09
C ILE A 41 9.06 -4.99 -3.09
N TYR A 42 9.70 -5.28 -4.23
CA TYR A 42 11.15 -5.21 -4.39
C TYR A 42 11.68 -3.78 -4.56
N SER A 43 10.82 -2.79 -4.83
CA SER A 43 11.20 -1.37 -4.86
C SER A 43 10.90 -0.64 -3.54
N VAL A 44 10.31 -1.33 -2.56
CA VAL A 44 10.08 -0.79 -1.22
C VAL A 44 11.41 -0.66 -0.48
N SER A 45 11.64 0.50 0.12
CA SER A 45 12.78 0.70 1.00
C SER A 45 12.47 0.12 2.38
N ASP A 46 13.26 -0.88 2.77
CA ASP A 46 13.20 -1.57 4.05
C ASP A 46 14.59 -1.49 4.72
N PRO A 47 14.91 -0.35 5.39
CA PRO A 47 16.25 -0.09 5.91
C PRO A 47 16.69 -1.10 6.98
N ASP A 48 15.73 -1.64 7.73
CA ASP A 48 15.97 -2.58 8.82
C ASP A 48 15.81 -4.05 8.38
N SER A 49 15.48 -4.28 7.10
CA SER A 49 15.24 -5.62 6.53
C SER A 49 14.22 -6.43 7.35
N ILE A 50 13.11 -5.78 7.73
CA ILE A 50 12.08 -6.38 8.58
C ILE A 50 11.03 -7.15 7.79
N ILE A 51 10.87 -6.90 6.49
CA ILE A 51 9.91 -7.61 5.63
C ILE A 51 10.35 -9.06 5.44
N ILE A 52 9.42 -10.00 5.63
CA ILE A 52 9.66 -11.41 5.29
C ILE A 52 9.32 -11.61 3.81
N PRO A 53 10.27 -12.03 2.95
CA PRO A 53 10.02 -12.25 1.52
C PRO A 53 8.93 -13.32 1.27
N GLY A 54 8.18 -13.18 0.18
CA GLY A 54 7.10 -14.13 -0.18
C GLY A 54 5.91 -14.09 0.80
N THR A 55 5.74 -13.00 1.54
CA THR A 55 4.62 -12.84 2.49
C THR A 55 3.64 -11.74 2.14
N LEU A 56 3.73 -11.17 0.94
CA LEU A 56 2.76 -10.20 0.46
C LEU A 56 1.55 -10.93 -0.13
N TYR A 57 0.39 -10.79 0.51
CA TYR A 57 -0.86 -11.44 0.10
C TYR A 57 -1.95 -10.42 -0.18
N GLY A 58 -2.51 -10.46 -1.40
CA GLY A 58 -3.68 -9.69 -1.79
C GLY A 58 -4.95 -10.53 -1.76
N PHE A 59 -6.10 -9.88 -1.58
CA PHE A 59 -7.40 -10.56 -1.68
C PHE A 59 -7.91 -10.57 -3.13
N ASN A 60 -8.13 -11.76 -3.67
CA ASN A 60 -8.81 -12.02 -4.95
C ASN A 60 -9.49 -13.40 -4.87
N GLU A 61 -10.79 -13.43 -4.51
CA GLU A 61 -11.56 -14.65 -4.21
C GLU A 61 -10.97 -15.55 -3.09
N GLY A 62 -9.91 -15.06 -2.44
CA GLY A 62 -9.08 -15.72 -1.45
C GLY A 62 -7.78 -14.92 -1.28
N TYR A 63 -6.92 -15.32 -0.35
CA TYR A 63 -5.61 -14.68 -0.21
C TYR A 63 -4.60 -15.36 -1.14
N LEU A 64 -4.06 -14.58 -2.06
CA LEU A 64 -3.07 -15.02 -3.03
C LEU A 64 -1.78 -14.22 -2.86
N GLU A 65 -0.66 -14.92 -2.97
CA GLU A 65 0.66 -14.29 -2.96
C GLU A 65 0.80 -13.38 -4.19
N THR A 66 1.46 -12.24 -4.01
CA THR A 66 1.73 -11.29 -5.09
C THR A 66 2.94 -10.45 -4.75
N ASP A 67 3.58 -9.88 -5.76
CA ASP A 67 4.72 -8.98 -5.60
C ASP A 67 4.34 -7.51 -5.85
N LEU A 68 3.06 -7.22 -6.09
CA LEU A 68 2.58 -5.91 -6.53
C LEU A 68 1.53 -5.32 -5.59
N PHE A 69 1.79 -4.11 -5.14
CA PHE A 69 0.82 -3.21 -4.57
C PHE A 69 0.05 -2.52 -5.70
N VAL A 70 -1.23 -2.86 -5.85
CA VAL A 70 -2.13 -2.22 -6.80
C VAL A 70 -2.93 -1.14 -6.07
N PRO A 71 -3.10 0.06 -6.64
CA PRO A 71 -3.83 1.15 -6.03
C PRO A 71 -5.24 0.76 -5.56
N GLY A 72 -5.59 1.22 -4.36
CA GLY A 72 -6.91 0.97 -3.76
C GLY A 72 -7.11 -0.44 -3.20
N LYS A 73 -6.10 -1.31 -3.22
CA LYS A 73 -6.15 -2.64 -2.58
C LYS A 73 -5.39 -2.67 -1.25
N GLY A 74 -5.84 -3.56 -0.37
CA GLY A 74 -5.18 -3.89 0.88
C GLY A 74 -4.46 -5.23 0.79
N TYR A 75 -3.31 -5.32 1.47
CA TYR A 75 -2.41 -6.47 1.43
C TYR A 75 -1.97 -6.86 2.82
N TRP A 76 -1.92 -8.15 3.09
CA TRP A 76 -1.21 -8.66 4.26
C TRP A 76 0.27 -8.76 3.94
N LEU A 77 1.10 -8.24 4.85
CA LEU A 77 2.55 -8.33 4.79
C LEU A 77 3.06 -8.76 6.16
N ARG A 78 4.01 -9.70 6.20
CA ARG A 78 4.59 -10.17 7.45
C ARG A 78 5.93 -9.50 7.71
N ALA A 79 6.11 -9.00 8.94
CA ALA A 79 7.38 -8.47 9.42
C ALA A 79 7.95 -9.33 10.55
N ASN A 80 9.28 -9.44 10.62
CA ASN A 80 9.99 -10.16 11.70
C ASN A 80 10.20 -9.32 12.97
N ASN A 81 9.97 -8.00 12.89
CA ASN A 81 10.10 -7.04 13.96
C ASN A 81 9.25 -5.79 13.64
N SER A 82 9.04 -4.94 14.63
CA SER A 82 8.43 -3.62 14.40
C SER A 82 9.45 -2.66 13.77
N GLY A 83 9.00 -1.82 12.85
CA GLY A 83 9.85 -0.82 12.19
C GLY A 83 9.11 -0.12 11.05
N ASN A 84 9.82 0.62 10.20
CA ASN A 84 9.22 1.41 9.13
C ASN A 84 9.72 0.97 7.76
N ILE A 85 8.80 0.95 6.80
CA ILE A 85 9.10 0.78 5.38
C ILE A 85 8.65 2.03 4.62
N ILE A 86 9.28 2.30 3.49
CA ILE A 86 8.97 3.46 2.66
C ILE A 86 8.62 2.97 1.25
N LEU A 87 7.41 3.30 0.80
CA LEU A 87 7.00 3.14 -0.59
C LEU A 87 7.25 4.43 -1.33
N THR A 88 7.83 4.32 -2.53
CA THR A 88 8.06 5.46 -3.42
C THR A 88 7.46 5.17 -4.79
N SER A 89 6.73 6.15 -5.33
CA SER A 89 6.24 6.19 -6.70
C SER A 89 7.17 7.07 -7.53
N GLU A 90 7.38 6.71 -8.79
CA GLU A 90 8.06 7.57 -9.77
C GLU A 90 7.23 8.83 -10.08
#